data_AF-A0A0T1WK82-F1
#
_entry.id   AF-A0A0T1WK82-F1
#
_cell.length_a   1.000
_cell.length_b   1.000
_cell.length_c   1.000
_cell.angle_alpha   90.00
_cell.angle_beta   90.00
_cell.angle_gamma   90.00
#
_symmetry.space_group_name_H-M   'P 1'
#
loop_
_entity.id
_entity.type
_entity.pdbx_description
1 polymer ?
#
loop_
_entity_poly.entity_id
_entity_poly.type
_entity_poly.pdbx_seq_one_letter_code
_entity_poly.pdbx_strand_id
1 'polypeptide(L)'
;MTAVTRPGGRTAAVRDAVLRATADLLVESGLGGVELAAVAERAGVGKSTVYRRWGTVAALVADLLVDMADTSSPHPATGSLSTDLLSAAKLIRRTLTDPRQGPLFKAIIATATCDPTTANALAAFYRKRVDEVSHVVADAVERGEAPDGMDAREVIRHLSAPLYYRFMTDTAPITAADVRRSVALTMAGVDAGVFGP
;
A
#
# COMPACT_ATOMS: atom_id res chain seq x y z
N MET A 1 -9.44 -5.72 43.21
CA MET A 1 -10.32 -4.91 42.35
C MET A 1 -9.95 -5.19 40.91
N THR A 2 -10.74 -6.03 40.24
CA THR A 2 -10.56 -6.38 38.84
C THR A 2 -10.92 -5.20 37.96
N ALA A 3 -9.96 -4.72 37.16
CA ALA A 3 -10.18 -3.63 36.21
C ALA A 3 -11.07 -4.12 35.07
N VAL A 4 -12.24 -3.49 34.94
CA VAL A 4 -13.17 -3.71 33.82
C VAL A 4 -12.54 -3.17 32.54
N THR A 5 -12.19 -4.07 31.62
CA THR A 5 -11.79 -3.75 30.25
C THR A 5 -12.95 -3.08 29.52
N ARG A 6 -12.73 -1.86 29.02
CA ARG A 6 -13.71 -1.11 28.23
C ARG A 6 -14.03 -1.83 26.90
N PRO A 7 -15.26 -1.74 26.36
CA PRO A 7 -15.79 -2.65 25.34
C PRO A 7 -15.35 -2.32 23.89
N GLY A 8 -14.08 -1.95 23.69
CA GLY A 8 -13.53 -1.66 22.36
C GLY A 8 -13.54 -2.86 21.41
N GLY A 9 -13.58 -4.09 21.94
CA GLY A 9 -13.52 -5.34 21.16
C GLY A 9 -14.66 -5.51 20.16
N ARG A 10 -15.89 -5.10 20.50
CA ARG A 10 -17.05 -5.27 19.60
C ARG A 10 -17.02 -4.27 18.43
N THR A 11 -16.62 -3.03 18.69
CA THR A 11 -16.52 -1.99 17.65
C THR A 11 -15.36 -2.26 16.68
N ALA A 12 -14.25 -2.78 17.20
CA ALA A 12 -13.11 -3.24 16.39
C ALA A 12 -13.51 -4.43 15.52
N ALA A 13 -14.09 -5.50 16.10
CA ALA A 13 -14.54 -6.66 15.34
C ALA A 13 -15.55 -6.32 14.23
N VAL A 14 -16.45 -5.36 14.47
CA VAL A 14 -17.37 -4.84 13.46
C VAL A 14 -16.62 -4.11 12.34
N ARG A 15 -15.62 -3.28 12.66
CA ARG A 15 -14.79 -2.61 11.65
C ARG A 15 -14.06 -3.65 10.81
N ASP A 16 -13.40 -4.62 11.44
CA ASP A 16 -12.63 -5.65 10.74
C ASP A 16 -13.51 -6.53 9.84
N ALA A 17 -14.73 -6.86 10.26
CA ALA A 17 -15.69 -7.56 9.41
C ALA A 17 -16.09 -6.74 8.18
N VAL A 18 -16.35 -5.44 8.36
CA VAL A 18 -16.72 -4.51 7.28
C VAL A 18 -15.56 -4.29 6.32
N LEU A 19 -14.33 -4.11 6.81
CA LEU A 19 -13.15 -3.94 5.95
C LEU A 19 -12.83 -5.19 5.14
N ARG A 20 -12.94 -6.38 5.76
CA ARG A 20 -12.80 -7.66 5.04
C ARG A 20 -13.85 -7.81 3.93
N ALA A 21 -15.12 -7.56 4.26
CA ALA A 21 -16.21 -7.61 3.27
C ALA A 21 -15.99 -6.61 2.12
N THR A 22 -15.50 -5.42 2.42
CA THR A 22 -15.16 -4.40 1.42
C THR A 22 -14.05 -4.89 0.49
N ALA A 23 -12.96 -5.42 1.06
CA ALA A 23 -11.84 -5.96 0.28
C ALA A 23 -12.27 -7.13 -0.61
N ASP A 24 -13.11 -8.04 -0.10
CA ASP A 24 -13.60 -9.20 -0.86
C ASP A 24 -14.48 -8.74 -2.04
N LEU A 25 -15.40 -7.80 -1.82
CA LEU A 25 -16.26 -7.25 -2.88
C LEU A 25 -15.45 -6.52 -3.95
N LEU A 26 -14.43 -5.75 -3.57
CA LEU A 26 -13.52 -5.07 -4.52
C LEU A 26 -12.77 -6.07 -5.40
N VAL A 27 -12.34 -7.20 -4.85
CA VAL A 27 -11.66 -8.27 -5.60
C VAL A 27 -12.63 -9.00 -6.54
N GLU A 28 -13.84 -9.31 -6.07
CA GLU A 28 -14.86 -10.06 -6.82
C GLU A 28 -15.44 -9.26 -7.99
N SER A 29 -15.69 -7.96 -7.81
CA SER A 29 -16.55 -7.18 -8.70
C SER A 29 -15.97 -5.83 -9.13
N GLY A 30 -14.75 -5.51 -8.69
CA GLY A 30 -14.15 -4.20 -8.91
C GLY A 30 -14.94 -3.07 -8.24
N LEU A 31 -14.60 -1.82 -8.54
CA LEU A 31 -15.27 -0.67 -7.91
C LEU A 31 -16.76 -0.58 -8.25
N GLY A 32 -17.15 -0.88 -9.50
CA GLY A 32 -18.53 -0.75 -9.97
C GLY A 32 -19.53 -1.69 -9.28
N GLY A 33 -19.05 -2.72 -8.57
CA GLY A 33 -19.89 -3.70 -7.89
C GLY A 33 -20.02 -3.49 -6.37
N VAL A 34 -19.35 -2.50 -5.78
CA VAL A 34 -19.39 -2.29 -4.32
C VAL A 34 -20.51 -1.33 -3.93
N GLU A 35 -21.46 -1.81 -3.14
CA GLU A 35 -22.48 -1.00 -2.48
C GLU A 35 -22.43 -1.17 -0.96
N LEU A 36 -22.74 -0.11 -0.21
CA LEU A 36 -22.79 -0.15 1.26
C LEU A 36 -23.76 -1.21 1.80
N ALA A 37 -24.86 -1.45 1.09
CA ALA A 37 -25.82 -2.48 1.45
C ALA A 37 -25.23 -3.90 1.32
N ALA A 38 -24.52 -4.17 0.22
CA ALA A 38 -23.83 -5.43 -0.03
C ALA A 38 -22.70 -5.66 0.98
N VAL A 39 -21.94 -4.61 1.32
CA VAL A 39 -20.90 -4.66 2.36
C VAL A 39 -21.52 -5.02 3.71
N ALA A 40 -22.63 -4.37 4.10
CA ALA A 40 -23.30 -4.63 5.37
C ALA A 40 -23.80 -6.07 5.47
N GLU A 41 -24.45 -6.57 4.41
CA GLU A 41 -24.93 -7.94 4.30
C GLU A 41 -23.77 -8.94 4.42
N ARG A 42 -22.71 -8.76 3.63
CA ARG A 42 -21.52 -9.63 3.63
C ARG A 42 -20.81 -9.65 4.99
N ALA A 43 -20.71 -8.50 5.65
CA ALA A 43 -20.09 -8.39 6.96
C ALA A 43 -20.99 -8.89 8.11
N GLY A 44 -22.26 -9.21 7.85
CA GLY A 44 -23.22 -9.63 8.88
C GLY A 44 -23.56 -8.50 9.87
N VAL A 45 -23.53 -7.24 9.41
CA VAL A 45 -23.78 -6.07 10.25
C VAL A 45 -25.00 -5.28 9.74
N GLY A 46 -25.71 -4.60 10.64
CA GLY A 46 -26.87 -3.80 10.25
C GLY A 46 -26.49 -2.65 9.32
N LYS A 47 -27.25 -2.45 8.23
CA LYS A 47 -27.03 -1.37 7.25
C LYS A 47 -26.83 0.00 7.92
N SER A 48 -27.68 0.36 8.88
CA SER A 48 -27.56 1.63 9.61
C SER A 48 -26.20 1.85 10.29
N THR A 49 -25.50 0.77 10.69
CA THR A 49 -24.15 0.85 11.26
C THR A 49 -23.13 1.25 10.19
N VAL A 50 -23.19 0.64 9.00
CA VAL A 50 -22.27 0.94 7.91
C VAL A 50 -22.49 2.36 7.38
N TYR A 51 -23.75 2.72 7.13
CA TYR A 51 -24.11 4.06 6.66
C TYR A 51 -23.73 5.15 7.66
N ARG A 52 -23.94 4.94 8.97
CA ARG A 52 -23.57 5.93 9.99
C ARG A 52 -22.06 6.10 10.15
N ARG A 53 -21.27 5.02 10.04
CA ARG A 53 -19.82 5.06 10.28
C ARG A 53 -19.01 5.52 9.06
N TRP A 54 -19.36 5.03 7.87
CA TRP A 54 -18.59 5.32 6.66
C TRP A 54 -19.36 6.22 5.68
N GLY A 55 -20.68 6.03 5.54
CA GLY A 55 -21.53 6.88 4.68
C GLY A 55 -21.32 6.73 3.18
N THR A 56 -20.12 6.38 2.71
CA THR A 56 -19.79 6.15 1.30
C THR A 56 -18.82 4.97 1.12
N VAL A 57 -18.80 4.39 -0.07
CA VAL A 57 -17.82 3.34 -0.44
C VAL A 57 -16.40 3.90 -0.44
N ALA A 58 -16.22 5.14 -0.89
CA ALA A 58 -14.94 5.85 -0.82
C ALA A 58 -14.39 5.93 0.61
N ALA A 59 -15.25 6.21 1.61
CA ALA A 59 -14.84 6.22 3.01
C ALA A 59 -14.49 4.82 3.54
N LEU A 60 -15.15 3.76 3.06
CA LEU A 60 -14.75 2.37 3.37
C LEU A 60 -13.37 2.04 2.79
N VAL A 61 -13.12 2.41 1.53
CA VAL A 61 -11.81 2.21 0.88
C VAL A 61 -10.72 3.00 1.59
N ALA A 62 -11.03 4.23 2.01
CA ALA A 62 -10.11 5.04 2.80
C ALA A 62 -9.74 4.37 4.14
N ASP A 63 -10.74 3.85 4.87
CA ASP A 63 -10.52 3.15 6.15
C ASP A 63 -9.77 1.82 5.95
N LEU A 64 -10.03 1.11 4.84
CA LEU A 64 -9.28 -0.07 4.42
C LEU A 64 -7.80 0.27 4.16
N LEU A 65 -7.52 1.37 3.46
CA LEU A 65 -6.14 1.81 3.21
C LEU A 65 -5.41 2.19 4.50
N VAL A 66 -6.09 2.84 5.45
CA VAL A 66 -5.53 3.12 6.79
C VAL A 66 -5.17 1.81 7.50
N ASP A 67 -6.09 0.84 7.51
CA ASP A 67 -5.86 -0.48 8.12
C ASP A 67 -4.66 -1.22 7.51
N MET A 68 -4.57 -1.23 6.17
CA MET A 68 -3.44 -1.82 5.44
C MET A 68 -2.12 -1.11 5.75
N ALA A 69 -2.14 0.21 5.94
CA ALA A 69 -0.95 0.96 6.32
C ALA A 69 -0.52 0.66 7.76
N ASP A 70 -1.47 0.47 8.68
CA ASP A 70 -1.20 0.23 10.10
C ASP A 70 -0.77 -1.21 10.41
N THR A 71 -1.19 -2.17 9.58
CA THR A 71 -0.81 -3.59 9.70
C THR A 71 0.42 -3.96 8.86
N SER A 72 0.98 -2.98 8.14
CA SER A 72 2.24 -3.07 7.40
C SER A 72 3.38 -3.55 8.31
N SER A 73 4.08 -4.63 7.92
CA SER A 73 5.30 -5.02 8.63
C SER A 73 6.46 -4.08 8.27
N PRO A 74 7.33 -3.73 9.24
CA PRO A 74 8.53 -2.96 8.98
C PRO A 74 9.41 -3.62 7.91
N HIS A 75 10.09 -2.79 7.11
CA HIS A 75 11.06 -3.29 6.15
C HIS A 75 12.38 -3.65 6.86
N PRO A 76 12.92 -4.86 6.70
CA PRO A 76 14.17 -5.24 7.33
C PRO A 76 15.35 -4.50 6.68
N ALA A 77 16.21 -3.89 7.50
CA ALA A 77 17.51 -3.36 7.08
C ALA A 77 18.55 -4.49 7.11
N THR A 78 19.13 -4.80 5.96
CA THR A 78 20.09 -5.91 5.77
C THR A 78 21.54 -5.45 5.76
N GLY A 79 21.77 -4.14 5.82
CA GLY A 79 23.11 -3.53 5.90
C GLY A 79 23.75 -3.22 4.55
N SER A 80 22.99 -3.28 3.45
CA SER A 80 23.43 -2.85 2.12
C SER A 80 22.25 -2.31 1.32
N LEU A 81 22.40 -1.10 0.76
CA LEU A 81 21.34 -0.42 0.01
C LEU A 81 20.80 -1.28 -1.13
N SER A 82 21.68 -1.89 -1.93
CA SER A 82 21.27 -2.74 -3.04
C SER A 82 20.42 -3.93 -2.59
N THR A 83 20.79 -4.58 -1.48
CA THR A 83 20.04 -5.70 -0.90
C THR A 83 18.70 -5.25 -0.32
N ASP A 84 18.66 -4.07 0.30
CA ASP A 84 17.46 -3.48 0.88
C ASP A 84 16.46 -3.07 -0.21
N LEU A 85 16.91 -2.38 -1.27
CA LEU A 85 16.09 -2.02 -2.43
C LEU A 85 15.60 -3.27 -3.18
N LEU A 86 16.44 -4.30 -3.31
CA LEU A 86 16.02 -5.57 -3.89
C LEU A 86 14.93 -6.25 -3.07
N SER A 87 15.03 -6.21 -1.75
CA SER A 87 14.02 -6.78 -0.85
C SER A 87 12.71 -6.00 -0.94
N ALA A 88 12.77 -4.66 -1.01
CA ALA A 88 11.61 -3.81 -1.17
C ALA A 88 10.91 -4.06 -2.52
N ALA A 89 11.66 -4.12 -3.62
CA ALA A 89 11.13 -4.39 -4.95
C ALA A 89 10.53 -5.81 -5.08
N LYS A 90 11.13 -6.81 -4.42
CA LYS A 90 10.55 -8.16 -4.32
C LYS A 90 9.22 -8.17 -3.58
N LEU A 91 9.12 -7.39 -2.49
CA LEU A 91 7.89 -7.23 -1.73
C LEU A 91 6.80 -6.57 -2.58
N ILE A 92 7.12 -5.48 -3.27
CA ILE A 92 6.20 -4.81 -4.21
C ILE A 92 5.70 -5.80 -5.25
N ARG A 93 6.61 -6.50 -5.94
CA ARG A 93 6.22 -7.53 -6.92
C ARG A 93 5.28 -8.56 -6.29
N ARG A 94 5.64 -9.13 -5.14
CA ARG A 94 4.82 -10.14 -4.45
C ARG A 94 3.40 -9.64 -4.22
N THR A 95 3.26 -8.41 -3.72
CA THR A 95 1.95 -7.78 -3.49
C THR A 95 1.19 -7.56 -4.80
N LEU A 96 1.83 -7.01 -5.82
CA LEU A 96 1.16 -6.69 -7.09
C LEU A 96 0.80 -7.93 -7.92
N THR A 97 1.52 -9.04 -7.75
CA THR A 97 1.23 -10.33 -8.41
C THR A 97 0.38 -11.27 -7.57
N ASP A 98 0.03 -10.88 -6.34
CA ASP A 98 -0.82 -11.70 -5.49
C ASP A 98 -2.26 -11.73 -6.06
N PRO A 99 -2.90 -12.90 -6.17
CA PRO A 99 -4.23 -13.03 -6.77
C PRO A 99 -5.33 -12.24 -6.06
N ARG A 100 -5.13 -11.86 -4.78
CA ARG A 100 -6.08 -11.07 -4.00
C ARG A 100 -5.65 -9.61 -3.94
N GLN A 101 -4.40 -9.33 -3.60
CA GLN A 101 -3.92 -7.96 -3.41
C GLN A 101 -3.78 -7.20 -4.73
N GLY A 102 -3.35 -7.86 -5.81
CA GLY A 102 -3.23 -7.24 -7.13
C GLY A 102 -4.56 -6.66 -7.61
N PRO A 103 -5.63 -7.45 -7.77
CA PRO A 103 -6.95 -6.94 -8.13
C PRO A 103 -7.48 -5.86 -7.19
N LEU A 104 -7.27 -6.02 -5.87
CA LEU A 104 -7.65 -5.02 -4.87
C LEU A 104 -6.96 -3.66 -5.13
N PHE A 105 -5.65 -3.64 -5.31
CA PHE A 105 -4.92 -2.39 -5.60
C PHE A 105 -5.34 -1.78 -6.94
N LYS A 106 -5.61 -2.59 -7.99
CA LYS A 106 -6.16 -2.07 -9.25
C LYS A 106 -7.51 -1.37 -9.04
N ALA A 107 -8.41 -2.00 -8.29
CA ALA A 107 -9.72 -1.43 -7.99
C ALA A 107 -9.60 -0.10 -7.22
N ILE A 108 -8.74 -0.06 -6.21
CA ILE A 108 -8.50 1.16 -5.41
C ILE A 108 -7.89 2.28 -6.26
N ILE A 109 -6.87 1.99 -7.08
CA ILE A 109 -6.24 2.98 -7.96
C ILE A 109 -7.26 3.52 -8.97
N ALA A 110 -8.07 2.65 -9.58
CA ALA A 110 -9.14 3.08 -10.48
C ALA A 110 -10.21 3.92 -9.77
N THR A 111 -10.48 3.68 -8.50
CA THR A 111 -11.39 4.52 -7.70
C THR A 111 -10.81 5.90 -7.45
N ALA A 112 -9.53 5.96 -7.09
CA ALA A 112 -8.82 7.20 -6.83
C ALA A 112 -8.77 8.15 -8.05
N THR A 113 -8.90 7.66 -9.28
CA THR A 113 -8.92 8.54 -10.47
C THR A 113 -10.22 9.34 -10.59
N CYS A 114 -11.28 8.93 -9.90
CA CYS A 114 -12.62 9.54 -10.01
C CYS A 114 -13.16 10.08 -8.68
N ASP A 115 -12.60 9.68 -7.54
CA ASP A 115 -13.05 10.07 -6.21
C ASP A 115 -11.91 10.71 -5.36
N PRO A 116 -12.02 12.01 -4.99
CA PRO A 116 -10.98 12.70 -4.22
C PRO A 116 -10.73 12.14 -2.81
N THR A 117 -11.75 11.58 -2.17
CA THR A 117 -11.61 10.99 -0.82
C THR A 117 -10.67 9.80 -0.86
N THR A 118 -10.89 8.92 -1.85
CA THR A 118 -10.06 7.75 -2.10
C THR A 118 -8.67 8.14 -2.59
N ALA A 119 -8.57 9.16 -3.45
CA ALA A 119 -7.28 9.68 -3.90
C ALA A 119 -6.41 10.17 -2.73
N ASN A 120 -6.98 10.95 -1.83
CA ASN A 120 -6.29 11.45 -0.64
C ASN A 120 -5.85 10.32 0.30
N ALA A 121 -6.73 9.33 0.52
CA ALA A 121 -6.40 8.16 1.33
C ALA A 121 -5.29 7.32 0.70
N LEU A 122 -5.32 7.12 -0.62
CA LEU A 122 -4.29 6.39 -1.36
C LEU A 122 -2.94 7.11 -1.31
N ALA A 123 -2.94 8.44 -1.45
CA ALA A 123 -1.75 9.26 -1.30
C ALA A 123 -1.18 9.19 0.13
N ALA A 124 -2.03 9.19 1.16
CA ALA A 124 -1.60 9.01 2.54
C ALA A 124 -0.99 7.62 2.78
N PHE A 125 -1.63 6.57 2.27
CA PHE A 125 -1.12 5.19 2.31
C PHE A 125 0.29 5.10 1.70
N TYR A 126 0.47 5.58 0.46
CA TYR A 126 1.78 5.50 -0.20
C TYR A 126 2.83 6.39 0.47
N ARG A 127 2.45 7.55 1.02
CA ARG A 127 3.39 8.38 1.78
C ARG A 127 3.94 7.63 2.99
N LYS A 128 3.06 7.00 3.78
CA LYS A 128 3.48 6.18 4.93
C LYS A 128 4.40 5.03 4.49
N ARG A 129 4.01 4.30 3.44
CA ARG A 129 4.81 3.20 2.88
C ARG A 129 6.17 3.64 2.35
N VAL A 130 6.25 4.79 1.70
CA VAL A 130 7.52 5.35 1.23
C VAL A 130 8.37 5.78 2.41
N ASP A 131 7.80 6.46 3.40
CA ASP A 131 8.52 6.87 4.61
C ASP A 131 9.10 5.67 5.36
N GLU A 132 8.32 4.60 5.54
CA GLU A 132 8.76 3.35 6.18
C GLU A 132 10.00 2.72 5.51
N VAL A 133 10.09 2.79 4.18
CA VAL A 133 11.21 2.18 3.44
C VAL A 133 12.38 3.15 3.26
N SER A 134 12.12 4.47 3.26
CA SER A 134 13.14 5.50 2.97
C SER A 134 14.30 5.50 3.97
N HIS A 135 14.11 4.98 5.18
CA HIS A 135 15.16 4.84 6.19
C HIS A 135 16.38 4.05 5.68
N VAL A 136 16.20 3.04 4.82
CA VAL A 136 17.34 2.26 4.30
C VAL A 136 18.30 3.08 3.44
N VAL A 137 17.80 4.17 2.83
CA VAL A 137 18.60 5.11 2.04
C VAL A 137 19.38 6.04 2.96
N ALA A 138 18.74 6.53 4.03
CA ALA A 138 19.42 7.33 5.05
C ALA A 138 20.56 6.54 5.70
N ASP A 139 20.31 5.29 6.09
CA ASP A 139 21.34 4.42 6.65
C ASP A 139 22.48 4.15 5.63
N ALA A 140 22.17 4.10 4.34
CA ALA A 140 23.17 3.90 3.28
C ALA A 140 24.09 5.12 3.11
N VAL A 141 23.55 6.33 3.25
CA VAL A 141 24.34 7.57 3.27
C VAL A 141 25.31 7.55 4.46
N GLU A 142 24.83 7.19 5.66
CA GLU A 142 25.68 7.08 6.85
C GLU A 142 26.82 6.05 6.69
N ARG A 143 26.57 4.98 5.91
CA ARG A 143 27.59 3.97 5.56
C ARG A 143 28.52 4.38 4.41
N GLY A 144 28.28 5.50 3.74
CA GLY A 144 29.01 5.94 2.56
C GLY A 144 28.73 5.10 1.30
N GLU A 145 27.61 4.38 1.27
CA GLU A 145 27.15 3.60 0.11
C GLU A 145 26.43 4.46 -0.94
N ALA A 146 26.09 5.70 -0.58
CA ALA A 146 25.37 6.61 -1.46
C ALA A 146 25.69 8.08 -1.14
N PRO A 147 25.54 9.01 -2.11
CA PRO A 147 25.90 10.41 -1.92
C PRO A 147 25.10 11.13 -0.82
N ASP A 148 25.71 12.13 -0.19
CA ASP A 148 25.01 13.01 0.75
C ASP A 148 23.90 13.81 0.06
N GLY A 149 22.85 14.14 0.82
CA GLY A 149 21.78 15.05 0.37
C GLY A 149 20.74 14.44 -0.58
N MET A 150 20.75 13.12 -0.80
CA MET A 150 19.71 12.44 -1.58
C MET A 150 18.31 12.58 -0.97
N ASP A 151 17.31 12.77 -1.84
CA ASP A 151 15.91 12.54 -1.49
C ASP A 151 15.61 11.03 -1.45
N ALA A 152 15.72 10.47 -0.25
CA ALA A 152 15.41 9.07 0.02
C ALA A 152 14.02 8.65 -0.45
N ARG A 153 13.02 9.55 -0.40
CA ARG A 153 11.66 9.22 -0.82
C ARG A 153 11.59 9.08 -2.34
N GLU A 154 12.29 9.92 -3.09
CA GLU A 154 12.36 9.81 -4.55
C GLU A 154 13.06 8.54 -5.00
N VAL A 155 14.12 8.09 -4.30
CA VAL A 155 14.75 6.79 -4.55
C VAL A 155 13.71 5.65 -4.46
N ILE A 156 12.89 5.63 -3.39
CA ILE A 156 11.87 4.59 -3.19
C ILE A 156 10.71 4.72 -4.18
N ARG A 157 10.29 5.94 -4.54
CA ARG A 157 9.28 6.16 -5.58
C ARG A 157 9.76 5.65 -6.93
N HIS A 158 11.01 5.96 -7.31
CA HIS A 158 11.60 5.52 -8.56
C HIS A 158 11.74 3.99 -8.62
N LEU A 159 12.14 3.35 -7.52
CA LEU A 159 12.17 1.88 -7.40
C LEU A 159 10.80 1.24 -7.69
N SER A 160 9.72 1.89 -7.25
CA SER A 160 8.36 1.38 -7.35
C SER A 160 7.75 1.64 -8.73
N ALA A 161 8.03 2.80 -9.32
CA ALA A 161 7.39 3.32 -10.53
C ALA A 161 7.36 2.34 -11.73
N PRO A 162 8.46 1.71 -12.17
CA PRO A 162 8.42 0.83 -13.34
C PRO A 162 7.63 -0.46 -13.08
N LEU A 163 7.54 -0.91 -11.82
CA LEU A 163 6.72 -2.06 -11.43
C LEU A 163 5.23 -1.71 -11.48
N TYR A 164 4.85 -0.52 -10.98
CA TYR A 164 3.48 -0.02 -11.06
C TYR A 164 3.05 0.30 -12.50
N TYR A 165 3.94 0.84 -13.33
CA TYR A 165 3.65 1.06 -14.74
C TYR A 165 3.23 -0.25 -15.42
N ARG A 166 4.07 -1.29 -15.32
CA ARG A 166 3.75 -2.63 -15.86
C ARG A 166 2.47 -3.20 -15.26
N PHE A 167 2.29 -3.10 -13.95
CA PHE A 167 1.10 -3.57 -13.26
C PHE A 167 -0.21 -2.98 -13.83
N MET A 168 -0.18 -1.69 -14.17
CA MET A 168 -1.36 -0.96 -14.63
C MET A 168 -1.59 -1.07 -16.13
N THR A 169 -0.52 -1.19 -16.93
CA THR A 169 -0.61 -1.11 -18.40
C THR A 169 -0.42 -2.44 -19.12
N ASP A 170 0.10 -3.47 -18.44
CA ASP A 170 0.38 -4.78 -19.02
C ASP A 170 -0.58 -5.85 -18.46
N THR A 171 -0.80 -6.89 -19.25
CA THR A 171 -1.53 -8.10 -18.84
C THR A 171 -0.58 -9.21 -18.40
N ALA A 172 0.70 -9.15 -18.80
CA ALA A 172 1.71 -10.06 -18.33
C ALA A 172 2.10 -9.78 -16.87
N PRO A 173 2.36 -10.82 -16.05
CA PRO A 173 2.77 -10.64 -14.67
C PRO A 173 4.19 -10.03 -14.56
N ILE A 174 4.41 -9.24 -13.51
CA ILE A 174 5.72 -8.68 -13.19
C ILE A 174 6.72 -9.81 -12.88
N THR A 175 7.83 -9.86 -13.61
CA THR A 175 8.81 -10.93 -13.50
C THR A 175 9.92 -10.61 -12.48
N ALA A 176 10.75 -11.62 -12.16
CA ALA A 176 11.98 -11.41 -11.41
C ALA A 176 13.00 -10.51 -12.16
N ALA A 177 12.97 -10.54 -13.49
CA ALA A 177 13.83 -9.68 -14.31
C ALA A 177 13.41 -8.21 -14.22
N ASP A 178 12.11 -7.92 -14.12
CA ASP A 178 11.60 -6.56 -13.94
C ASP A 178 12.03 -5.96 -12.60
N VAL A 179 11.97 -6.77 -11.53
CA VAL A 179 12.49 -6.38 -10.21
C VAL A 179 13.97 -6.05 -10.27
N ARG A 180 14.80 -6.93 -10.85
CA ARG A 180 16.25 -6.69 -10.97
C ARG A 180 16.55 -5.44 -11.80
N ARG A 181 15.83 -5.21 -12.90
CA ARG A 181 15.98 -4.00 -13.72
C ARG A 181 15.61 -2.74 -12.96
N SER A 182 14.51 -2.75 -12.21
CA SER A 182 14.11 -1.60 -11.39
C SER A 182 15.19 -1.23 -10.38
N VAL A 183 15.71 -2.23 -9.66
CA VAL A 183 16.79 -2.03 -8.68
C VAL A 183 18.05 -1.51 -9.35
N ALA A 184 18.48 -2.12 -10.47
CA ALA A 184 19.69 -1.70 -11.17
C ALA A 184 19.61 -0.25 -11.68
N LEU A 185 18.46 0.15 -12.24
CA LEU A 185 18.24 1.53 -12.70
C LEU A 185 18.19 2.52 -11.53
N THR A 186 17.56 2.13 -10.42
CA THR A 186 17.52 2.95 -9.21
C THR A 186 18.93 3.14 -8.62
N MET A 187 19.71 2.06 -8.50
CA MET A 187 21.10 2.12 -8.04
C MET A 187 21.96 2.99 -8.96
N ALA A 188 21.83 2.86 -10.27
CA ALA A 188 22.55 3.72 -11.21
C ALA A 188 22.20 5.21 -11.04
N GLY A 189 20.94 5.52 -10.75
CA GLY A 189 20.52 6.89 -10.43
C GLY A 189 21.08 7.39 -9.10
N VAL A 190 21.18 6.52 -8.09
CA VAL A 190 21.83 6.81 -6.80
C VAL A 190 23.32 7.11 -7.01
N ASP A 191 24.04 6.23 -7.72
CA ASP A 191 25.48 6.37 -7.97
C ASP A 191 25.79 7.65 -8.77
N ALA A 192 24.88 8.05 -9.67
CA ALA A 192 24.99 9.27 -10.46
C ALA A 192 24.51 10.54 -9.73
N GLY A 193 24.01 10.44 -8.49
CA GLY A 193 23.53 11.58 -7.71
C GLY A 193 22.23 12.22 -8.24
N VAL A 194 21.46 11.50 -9.06
CA VAL A 194 20.24 12.03 -9.73
C VAL A 194 19.15 12.43 -8.73
N PHE A 195 19.14 11.81 -7.56
CA PHE A 195 18.16 12.06 -6.51
C PHE A 195 18.60 13.14 -5.51
N GLY A 196 19.73 13.81 -5.75
CA GLY A 196 20.14 14.99 -4.98
C GLY A 196 19.40 16.26 -5.41
N PRO A 197 19.62 17.39 -4.69
CA PRO A 197 19.06 18.70 -5.03
C PRO A 197 19.56 19.27 -6.37
#